data_AF-A0A1Y3WXZ7-F1
#
_entry.id   AF-A0A1Y3WXZ7-F1
#
_cell.length_a   1.000
_cell.length_b   1.000
_cell.length_c   1.000
_cell.angle_alpha   90.00
_cell.angle_beta   90.00
_cell.angle_gamma   90.00
#
_symmetry.space_group_name_H-M   'P 1'
#
loop_
_entity.id
_entity.type
_entity.pdbx_description
1 polymer ?
#
loop_
_entity_poly.entity_id
_entity_poly.type
_entity_poly.pdbx_seq_one_letter_code
_entity_poly.pdbx_strand_id
1 'polypeptide(L)'
;MKTYTPTPLDTREIQLPESLDELTEQLARNVHEVWAQGRIAEGWRYGERRDDQLKTHPCLVPYEQLPESEREYDRQTALQTLKLILRLGFRIQR
;
A
#
# COMPACT_ATOMS: atom_id res chain seq x y z
N MET A 1 -22.47 15.38 14.52
CA MET A 1 -21.73 14.66 13.46
C MET A 1 -22.42 13.33 13.21
N LYS A 2 -22.73 12.98 11.96
CA LYS A 2 -23.15 11.61 11.64
C LYS A 2 -21.91 10.71 11.70
N THR A 3 -22.04 9.52 12.28
CA THR A 3 -20.98 8.51 12.28
C THR A 3 -20.64 8.14 10.84
N TYR A 4 -19.36 8.18 10.50
CA TYR A 4 -18.88 7.72 9.19
C TYR A 4 -18.97 6.18 9.11
N THR A 5 -19.50 5.67 8.01
CA THR A 5 -19.57 4.23 7.73
C THR A 5 -18.92 3.98 6.37
N PRO A 6 -17.75 3.30 6.31
CA PRO A 6 -17.10 2.97 5.05
C PRO A 6 -17.96 2.06 4.17
N THR A 7 -17.99 2.32 2.86
CA THR A 7 -18.72 1.52 1.87
C THR A 7 -17.83 1.21 0.66
N PRO A 8 -16.78 0.35 0.80
CA PRO A 8 -15.95 -0.05 -0.32
C PRO A 8 -16.76 -0.83 -1.37
N LEU A 9 -16.36 -0.75 -2.63
CA LEU A 9 -16.97 -1.58 -3.68
C LEU A 9 -16.67 -3.06 -3.44
N ASP A 10 -17.66 -3.92 -3.70
CA ASP A 10 -17.49 -5.36 -3.54
C ASP A 10 -16.63 -5.94 -4.66
N THR A 11 -15.47 -6.45 -4.27
CA THR A 11 -14.46 -7.08 -5.12
C THR A 11 -14.25 -8.56 -4.79
N ARG A 12 -15.09 -9.16 -3.94
CA ARG A 12 -14.89 -10.54 -3.44
C ARG A 12 -14.88 -11.59 -4.56
N GLU A 13 -15.68 -11.38 -5.60
CA GLU A 13 -15.78 -12.27 -6.76
C GLU A 13 -14.66 -12.05 -7.79
N ILE A 14 -13.86 -11.00 -7.63
CA ILE A 14 -12.76 -10.71 -8.55
C ILE A 14 -11.55 -11.55 -8.17
N GLN A 15 -11.20 -12.47 -9.07
CA GLN A 15 -9.96 -13.22 -9.02
C GLN A 15 -8.90 -12.51 -9.86
N LEU A 16 -7.74 -12.27 -9.24
CA LEU A 16 -6.59 -11.75 -9.94
C LEU A 16 -5.91 -12.91 -10.70
N PRO A 17 -5.61 -12.74 -12.00
CA PRO A 17 -4.76 -13.69 -12.72
C PRO A 17 -3.36 -13.77 -12.07
N GLU A 18 -2.77 -14.96 -12.02
CA GLU A 18 -1.40 -15.19 -11.51
C GLU A 18 -0.35 -14.31 -12.20
N SER A 19 -0.60 -13.93 -13.47
CA SER A 19 0.25 -12.99 -14.20
C SER A 19 0.37 -11.61 -13.55
N LEU A 20 -0.49 -11.27 -12.59
CA LEU A 20 -0.48 -10.00 -11.85
C LEU A 20 0.10 -10.13 -10.43
N ASP A 21 0.60 -11.30 -10.03
CA ASP A 21 1.22 -11.49 -8.71
C ASP A 21 2.49 -10.65 -8.59
N GLU A 22 3.35 -10.70 -9.61
CA GLU A 22 4.56 -9.87 -9.67
C GLU A 22 4.21 -8.37 -9.68
N LEU A 23 3.15 -7.99 -10.41
CA LEU A 23 2.67 -6.60 -10.44
C LEU A 23 2.17 -6.16 -9.06
N THR A 24 1.53 -7.04 -8.30
CA THR A 24 1.04 -6.73 -6.96
C THR A 24 2.20 -6.35 -6.05
N GLU A 25 3.30 -7.10 -6.08
CA GLU A 25 4.46 -6.76 -5.25
C GLU A 25 5.21 -5.53 -5.74
N GLN A 26 5.34 -5.34 -7.05
CA GLN A 26 5.94 -4.12 -7.59
C GLN A 26 5.11 -2.88 -7.20
N LEU A 27 3.78 -2.99 -7.21
CA LEU A 27 2.89 -1.91 -6.81
C LEU A 27 3.02 -1.62 -5.32
N ALA A 28 3.01 -2.65 -4.46
CA ALA A 28 3.18 -2.49 -3.01
C ALA A 28 4.51 -1.80 -2.68
N ARG A 29 5.63 -2.31 -3.23
CA ARG A 29 6.95 -1.69 -3.08
C ARG A 29 6.95 -0.23 -3.55
N ASN A 30 6.42 0.06 -4.73
CA ASN A 30 6.48 1.42 -5.26
C ASN A 30 5.61 2.40 -4.45
N VAL A 31 4.45 1.97 -3.95
CA VAL A 31 3.62 2.79 -3.06
C VAL A 31 4.37 3.14 -1.77
N HIS A 32 5.08 2.17 -1.19
CA HIS A 32 5.96 2.40 -0.04
C HIS A 32 7.06 3.43 -0.36
N GLU A 33 7.76 3.27 -1.48
CA GLU A 33 8.81 4.21 -1.90
C GLU A 33 8.28 5.64 -2.10
N VAL A 34 7.11 5.79 -2.72
CA VAL A 34 6.47 7.12 -2.92
C VAL A 34 6.09 7.74 -1.57
N TRP A 35 5.52 6.96 -0.65
CA TRP A 35 5.22 7.41 0.70
C TRP A 35 6.49 7.84 1.46
N ALA A 36 7.53 7.01 1.43
CA ALA A 36 8.78 7.25 2.11
C ALA A 36 9.48 8.50 1.55
N GLN A 37 9.51 8.66 0.23
CA GLN A 37 10.04 9.85 -0.45
C GLN A 37 9.33 11.12 0.02
N GLY A 38 7.99 11.13 0.05
CA GLY A 38 7.21 12.27 0.52
C GLY A 38 7.50 12.61 1.98
N ARG A 39 7.56 11.60 2.86
CA ARG A 39 7.89 11.78 4.27
C ARG A 39 9.30 12.32 4.47
N ILE A 40 10.30 11.80 3.76
CA ILE A 40 11.67 12.30 3.84
C ILE A 40 11.74 13.76 3.37
N ALA A 41 11.03 14.13 2.30
CA ALA A 41 10.95 15.51 1.83
C ALA A 41 10.30 16.46 2.85
N GLU A 42 9.35 15.97 3.65
CA GLU A 42 8.75 16.68 4.78
C GLU A 42 9.67 16.76 6.03
N GLY A 43 10.88 16.19 5.97
CA GLY A 43 11.86 16.18 7.06
C GLY A 43 11.69 15.02 8.05
N TRP A 44 10.92 13.98 7.69
CA TRP A 44 10.87 12.76 8.48
C TRP A 44 12.12 11.91 8.30
N ARG A 45 12.46 11.17 9.33
CA ARG A 45 13.58 10.21 9.33
C ARG A 45 13.22 8.92 10.02
N TYR A 46 14.04 7.89 9.84
CA TYR A 46 13.92 6.67 10.61
C TYR A 46 13.99 6.94 12.12
N GLY A 47 13.17 6.21 12.89
CA GLY A 47 13.31 6.05 14.33
C GLY A 47 12.47 4.87 14.81
N GLU A 48 12.87 4.24 15.90
CA GLU A 48 12.27 2.98 16.39
C GLU A 48 10.77 3.10 16.71
N ARG A 49 10.29 4.32 16.96
CA ARG A 49 8.88 4.62 17.23
C ARG A 49 8.47 5.84 16.43
N ARG A 50 7.16 5.91 16.15
CA ARG A 50 6.57 7.09 15.54
C ARG A 50 6.56 8.24 16.54
N ASP A 51 7.12 9.37 16.14
CA ASP A 51 7.08 10.63 16.88
C ASP A 51 6.85 11.77 15.90
N ASP A 52 5.69 12.41 15.98
CA ASP A 52 5.27 13.45 15.04
C ASP A 52 5.98 14.80 15.33
N GLN A 53 6.42 15.04 16.57
CA GLN A 53 7.16 16.24 16.94
C GLN A 53 8.61 16.16 16.45
N LEU A 54 9.26 15.00 16.65
CA LEU A 54 10.63 14.74 16.20
C LEU A 54 10.69 14.30 14.73
N LYS A 55 9.53 14.05 14.10
CA LYS A 55 9.36 13.51 12.75
C LYS A 55 10.12 12.21 12.55
N THR A 56 9.87 11.22 13.40
CA THR A 56 10.42 9.87 13.24
C THR A 56 9.35 8.85 12.91
N HIS A 57 9.66 7.86 12.07
CA HIS A 57 8.76 6.76 11.75
C HIS A 57 9.54 5.44 11.56
N PRO A 58 9.07 4.30 12.11
CA PRO A 58 9.80 3.03 12.02
C PRO A 58 9.82 2.46 10.61
N CYS A 59 8.77 2.70 9.81
CA CYS A 59 8.70 2.23 8.44
C CYS A 59 9.58 3.01 7.44
N LEU A 60 10.34 4.04 7.85
CA LEU A 60 11.27 4.73 6.93
C LEU A 60 12.56 3.92 6.72
N VAL A 61 12.38 2.74 6.15
CA VAL A 61 13.39 1.73 5.79
C VAL A 61 13.07 1.19 4.38
N PRO A 62 14.00 0.52 3.69
CA PRO A 62 13.70 -0.18 2.43
C PRO A 62 12.52 -1.15 2.59
N TYR A 63 11.70 -1.29 1.55
CA TYR A 63 10.52 -2.17 1.57
C TYR A 63 10.82 -3.59 2.08
N GLU A 64 11.96 -4.17 1.69
CA GLU A 64 12.37 -5.52 2.09
C GLU A 64 12.68 -5.65 3.59
N GLN A 65 12.88 -4.53 4.30
CA GLN A 65 13.19 -4.47 5.72
C GLN A 65 11.96 -4.15 6.59
N LEU A 66 10.79 -3.91 5.97
CA LEU A 66 9.56 -3.74 6.71
C LEU A 66 9.19 -5.02 7.49
N PRO A 67 8.52 -4.88 8.65
CA PRO A 67 7.86 -6.01 9.28
C PRO A 67 6.92 -6.70 8.30
N GLU A 68 6.83 -8.02 8.36
CA GLU A 68 6.00 -8.80 7.43
C GLU A 68 4.53 -8.38 7.47
N SER A 69 4.03 -7.95 8.63
CA SER A 69 2.67 -7.43 8.78
C SER A 69 2.42 -6.15 7.98
N GLU A 70 3.43 -5.26 7.89
CA GLU A 70 3.34 -4.02 7.13
C GLU A 70 3.41 -4.31 5.63
N ARG A 71 4.34 -5.19 5.20
CA ARG A 71 4.39 -5.62 3.79
C ARG A 71 3.11 -6.30 3.35
N GLU A 72 2.53 -7.13 4.21
CA GLU A 72 1.25 -7.77 3.91
C GLU A 72 0.12 -6.75 3.78
N TYR A 73 0.11 -5.70 4.63
CA TYR A 73 -0.85 -4.61 4.50
C TYR A 73 -0.70 -3.88 3.15
N ASP A 74 0.52 -3.57 2.74
CA ASP A 74 0.80 -2.93 1.45
C ASP A 74 0.37 -3.80 0.27
N ARG A 75 0.69 -5.11 0.31
CA ARG A 75 0.23 -6.10 -0.68
C ARG A 75 -1.28 -6.18 -0.74
N GLN A 76 -1.98 -6.22 0.39
CA GLN A 76 -3.44 -6.26 0.41
C GLN A 76 -4.04 -4.98 -0.19
N THR A 77 -3.44 -3.83 0.07
CA THR A 77 -3.88 -2.55 -0.52
C THR A 77 -3.67 -2.54 -2.04
N ALA A 78 -2.52 -3.02 -2.52
CA ALA A 78 -2.23 -3.21 -3.94
C ALA A 78 -3.24 -4.19 -4.58
N LEU A 79 -3.49 -5.33 -3.94
CA LEU A 79 -4.43 -6.36 -4.38
C LEU A 79 -5.85 -5.79 -4.54
N GLN A 80 -6.36 -5.06 -3.54
CA GLN A 80 -7.68 -4.45 -3.61
C GLN A 80 -7.78 -3.42 -4.73
N THR A 81 -6.71 -2.66 -4.96
CA THR A 81 -6.64 -1.68 -6.06
C THR A 81 -6.75 -2.37 -7.41
N LEU A 82 -5.99 -3.45 -7.63
CA LEU A 82 -6.06 -4.21 -8.87
C LEU A 82 -7.42 -4.88 -9.06
N LYS A 83 -7.99 -5.47 -8.01
CA LYS A 83 -9.34 -6.06 -8.07
C LYS A 83 -10.40 -5.02 -8.42
N LEU A 84 -10.28 -3.80 -7.89
CA LEU A 84 -11.19 -2.71 -8.22
C LEU A 84 -11.09 -2.33 -9.70
N ILE A 85 -9.87 -2.21 -10.25
CA ILE A 85 -9.66 -1.92 -11.67
C ILE A 85 -10.38 -2.95 -12.56
N LEU A 86 -10.21 -4.25 -12.24
CA LEU A 86 -10.91 -5.33 -12.96
C LEU A 86 -12.43 -5.28 -12.75
N ARG A 87 -12.91 -5.00 -11.53
CA ARG A 87 -14.34 -4.85 -11.19
C ARG A 87 -15.02 -3.76 -12.01
N LEU A 88 -14.27 -2.71 -12.36
CA LEU A 88 -14.71 -1.59 -13.19
C LEU A 88 -14.62 -1.87 -14.70
N GLY A 89 -14.19 -3.07 -15.11
CA GLY A 89 -14.19 -3.52 -16.50
C GLY A 89 -12.91 -3.20 -17.27
N PHE A 90 -11.88 -2.68 -16.62
CA PHE A 90 -10.56 -2.48 -17.24
C PHE A 90 -9.80 -3.81 -17.35
N ARG A 91 -8.90 -3.88 -18.32
CA ARG A 91 -7.98 -5.01 -18.51
C ARG A 91 -6.55 -4.54 -18.34
N ILE A 92 -5.75 -5.36 -17.65
CA ILE A 92 -4.31 -5.12 -17.44
C ILE A 92 -3.57 -6.16 -18.27
N GLN A 93 -2.69 -5.71 -19.16
CA GLN A 93 -1.88 -6.54 -20.06
C GLN A 93 -0.46 -5.94 -20.12
N ARG A 94 0.55 -6.79 -20.39
CA ARG A 94 1.95 -6.39 -20.55
C ARG A 94 2.23 -5.85 -21.95
#